data_AF-A0A5E8VGV3-F1
#
_entry.id   AF-A0A5E8VGV3-F1
#
_cell.length_a   1.000
_cell.length_b   1.000
_cell.length_c   1.000
_cell.angle_alpha   90.00
_cell.angle_beta   90.00
_cell.angle_gamma   90.00
#
_symmetry.space_group_name_H-M   'P 1'
#
loop_
_entity.id
_entity.type
_entity.pdbx_description
1 polymer ?
#
loop_
_entity_poly.entity_id
_entity_poly.type
_entity_poly.pdbx_seq_one_letter_code
_entity_poly.pdbx_strand_id
1 'polypeptide(L)'
;MKRNAPCPCGSGKKFKHCHGQHKADERSDIMRRRREAEVRDRQAQQGLGKAIQFYKVQDGTALVIGRELMIGRWLTFTDFLLDYLAERMGRLWIAEEMSKGVDGHLIGQWASAMRGAKSSVPPGMVTSNKINNGFRSILSLAYNIYLIEHHYEQYDKPLFDRFVKRLRRPDGFLATVAETYSAAAFLKAGFMLEYEDDLQAGHHAEFVATYPLTGRRFSVEVKSRTGALRPGAPIKDQIKLKNKLSQALKKDLPWSRVVFVDLNIPNVIVDHEDPLLADALSEVEEAERSLRIKNAPAPSAYLFLANQPFHYNLTSLEGAPMIGALGFKLPTFQPRGAISFRDHIIAREAHPEMHALIQSMAVHSEPPSTFDGQAPEFVYEKPKFPRWLIGNEYVVPGPNNAEVVAVLTSACAMPDQRKMMGIFALNGFHFSVEAPMTEYEVTVYLRKPETFFGVVQEVTQQVKSAAELADFFYSVYKDTPRETLLDWMKDHPLIDQVRDFSQKDLAIWVCEQWGLGANQHQKRD
;
A
#
# COMPACT_ATOMS: atom_id res chain seq x y z
N MET A 1 14.67 -13.31 -46.49
CA MET A 1 16.12 -13.04 -46.29
C MET A 1 16.59 -13.70 -44.99
N LYS A 2 17.80 -14.26 -44.90
CA LYS A 2 18.26 -14.93 -43.66
C LYS A 2 18.40 -13.91 -42.51
N ARG A 3 17.90 -14.25 -41.32
CA ARG A 3 17.77 -13.35 -40.15
C ARG A 3 19.08 -12.62 -39.77
N ASN A 4 20.24 -13.26 -39.96
CA ASN A 4 21.57 -12.69 -39.66
C ASN A 4 22.32 -12.13 -40.89
N ALA A 5 21.74 -12.13 -42.09
CA ALA A 5 22.39 -11.59 -43.30
C ALA A 5 22.50 -10.05 -43.24
N PRO A 6 23.44 -9.43 -43.98
CA PRO A 6 23.46 -7.98 -44.16
C PRO A 6 22.14 -7.46 -44.73
N CYS A 7 21.68 -6.31 -44.25
CA CYS A 7 20.43 -5.70 -44.70
C CYS A 7 20.59 -5.09 -46.11
N PRO A 8 19.63 -5.30 -47.04
CA PRO A 8 19.78 -4.93 -48.45
C PRO A 8 19.76 -3.41 -48.70
N CYS A 9 19.37 -2.62 -47.70
CA CYS A 9 19.36 -1.16 -47.80
C CYS A 9 20.74 -0.49 -47.60
N GLY A 10 21.81 -1.27 -47.44
CA GLY A 10 23.17 -0.73 -47.26
C GLY A 10 23.47 -0.12 -45.89
N SER A 11 22.59 -0.29 -44.89
CA SER A 11 22.73 0.31 -43.56
C SER A 11 23.85 -0.25 -42.68
N GLY A 12 24.58 -1.26 -43.15
CA GLY A 12 25.59 -1.99 -42.35
C GLY A 12 25.02 -2.86 -41.22
N LYS A 13 23.71 -2.83 -40.95
CA LYS A 13 23.05 -3.65 -39.91
C LYS A 13 22.67 -5.05 -40.44
N LYS A 14 22.57 -6.03 -39.53
CA LYS A 14 21.95 -7.34 -39.84
C LYS A 14 20.47 -7.16 -40.15
N PHE A 15 19.91 -7.98 -41.06
CA PHE A 15 18.51 -7.91 -41.51
C PHE A 15 17.54 -7.82 -40.32
N LYS A 16 17.70 -8.65 -39.27
CA LYS A 16 16.85 -8.63 -38.06
C LYS A 16 16.90 -7.35 -37.20
N HIS A 17 17.86 -6.46 -37.41
CA HIS A 17 18.01 -5.19 -36.69
C HIS A 17 17.80 -3.99 -37.63
N CYS A 18 17.18 -4.23 -38.79
CA CYS A 18 16.84 -3.23 -39.79
C CYS A 18 15.53 -3.63 -40.49
N HIS A 19 15.52 -4.00 -41.78
CA HIS A 19 14.29 -4.31 -42.51
C HIS A 19 13.59 -5.62 -42.11
N GLY A 20 14.31 -6.54 -41.47
CA GLY A 20 13.76 -7.73 -40.83
C GLY A 20 13.58 -7.57 -39.33
N GLN A 21 13.74 -6.36 -38.79
CA GLN A 21 13.29 -6.04 -37.44
C GLN A 21 11.78 -6.09 -37.48
N HIS A 22 11.21 -7.12 -36.85
CA HIS A 22 9.82 -7.03 -36.44
C HIS A 22 9.76 -5.83 -35.51
N LYS A 23 9.29 -4.68 -36.01
CA LYS A 23 8.71 -3.67 -35.13
C LYS A 23 7.71 -4.44 -34.29
N ALA A 24 7.81 -4.35 -32.97
CA ALA A 24 6.69 -4.77 -32.14
C ALA A 24 5.47 -4.11 -32.76
N ASP A 25 4.46 -4.90 -33.11
CA ASP A 25 3.19 -4.34 -33.58
C ASP A 25 2.80 -3.25 -32.57
N GLU A 26 2.60 -2.01 -33.02
CA GLU A 26 2.30 -0.88 -32.13
C GLU A 26 1.10 -1.23 -31.23
N ARG A 27 0.18 -2.05 -31.73
CA ARG A 27 -0.92 -2.64 -30.95
C ARG A 27 -0.44 -3.53 -29.81
N SER A 28 0.54 -4.41 -30.06
CA SER A 28 1.14 -5.27 -29.03
C SER A 28 1.89 -4.48 -27.97
N ASP A 29 2.53 -3.37 -28.34
CA ASP A 29 3.24 -2.50 -27.39
C ASP A 29 2.26 -1.75 -26.48
N ILE A 30 1.20 -1.17 -27.07
CA ILE A 30 0.12 -0.51 -26.33
C ILE A 30 -0.57 -1.50 -25.38
N MET A 31 -0.87 -2.73 -25.82
CA MET A 31 -1.46 -3.75 -24.96
C MET A 31 -0.56 -4.10 -23.77
N ARG A 32 0.76 -4.20 -23.98
CA ARG A 32 1.71 -4.44 -22.87
C ARG A 32 1.69 -3.28 -21.87
N ARG A 33 1.79 -2.03 -22.35
CA ARG A 33 1.76 -0.83 -21.51
C ARG A 33 0.43 -0.64 -20.77
N ARG A 34 -0.68 -1.05 -21.39
CA ARG A 34 -2.01 -1.06 -20.77
C ARG A 34 -2.07 -2.08 -19.64
N ARG A 35 -1.53 -3.28 -19.85
CA ARG A 35 -1.44 -4.29 -18.81
C ARG A 35 -0.57 -3.85 -17.63
N GLU A 36 0.53 -3.17 -17.90
CA GLU A 36 1.39 -2.57 -16.87
C GLU A 36 0.62 -1.52 -16.05
N ALA A 37 -0.15 -0.65 -16.70
CA ALA A 37 -0.98 0.35 -16.02
C ALA A 37 -2.08 -0.30 -15.16
N GLU A 38 -2.78 -1.31 -15.67
CA GLU A 38 -3.77 -2.10 -14.91
C GLU A 38 -3.15 -2.73 -13.67
N VAL A 39 -1.96 -3.34 -13.80
CA VAL A 39 -1.27 -3.95 -12.65
C VAL A 39 -0.89 -2.89 -11.61
N ARG A 40 -0.42 -1.72 -12.05
CA ARG A 40 -0.04 -0.60 -11.17
C ARG A 40 -1.26 -0.04 -10.43
N ASP A 41 -2.37 0.19 -11.14
CA ASP A 41 -3.62 0.65 -10.54
C ASP A 41 -4.18 -0.35 -9.53
N ARG A 42 -4.13 -1.63 -9.87
CA ARG A 42 -4.51 -2.74 -8.97
C ARG A 42 -3.63 -2.78 -7.74
N GLN A 43 -2.31 -2.72 -7.90
CA GLN A 43 -1.39 -2.77 -6.76
C GLN A 43 -1.56 -1.56 -5.85
N ALA A 44 -1.77 -0.37 -6.40
CA ALA A 44 -2.01 0.84 -5.61
C ALA A 44 -3.28 0.75 -4.74
N GLN A 45 -4.30 -0.01 -5.17
CA GLN A 45 -5.55 -0.17 -4.42
C GLN A 45 -5.58 -1.42 -3.53
N GLN A 46 -5.06 -2.55 -4.03
CA GLN A 46 -5.20 -3.87 -3.40
C GLN A 46 -3.94 -4.31 -2.64
N GLY A 47 -2.81 -3.63 -2.84
CA GLY A 47 -1.50 -4.06 -2.37
C GLY A 47 -0.78 -5.00 -3.33
N LEU A 48 0.41 -5.43 -2.91
CA LEU A 48 1.34 -6.25 -3.68
C LEU A 48 1.04 -7.75 -3.59
N GLY A 49 0.06 -8.14 -2.77
CA GLY A 49 -0.38 -9.52 -2.64
C GLY A 49 -1.11 -10.06 -3.87
N LYS A 50 -1.70 -11.24 -3.70
CA LYS A 50 -2.57 -11.90 -4.66
C LYS A 50 -3.74 -10.98 -5.02
N ALA A 51 -3.91 -10.73 -6.33
CA ALA A 51 -4.99 -9.91 -6.83
C ALA A 51 -6.36 -10.49 -6.44
N ILE A 52 -7.35 -9.61 -6.30
CA ILE A 52 -8.75 -10.03 -6.26
C ILE A 52 -9.05 -10.73 -7.59
N GLN A 53 -9.52 -11.98 -7.50
CA GLN A 53 -9.87 -12.79 -8.65
C GLN A 53 -11.39 -12.87 -8.75
N PHE A 54 -11.95 -12.33 -9.81
CA PHE A 54 -13.39 -12.26 -10.01
C PHE A 54 -13.78 -12.50 -11.47
N TYR A 55 -15.02 -12.94 -11.67
CA TYR A 55 -15.59 -13.21 -12.99
C TYR A 55 -17.02 -12.68 -13.04
N LYS A 56 -17.38 -12.03 -14.15
CA LYS A 56 -18.78 -11.69 -14.42
C LYS A 56 -19.51 -12.95 -14.86
N VAL A 57 -20.63 -13.24 -14.22
CA VAL A 57 -21.52 -14.36 -14.53
C VAL A 57 -22.91 -13.80 -14.87
N GLN A 58 -23.77 -14.63 -15.48
CA GLN A 58 -25.09 -14.19 -15.98
C GLN A 58 -25.90 -13.41 -14.93
N ASP A 59 -25.81 -13.81 -13.66
CA ASP A 59 -26.60 -13.25 -12.55
C ASP A 59 -25.75 -12.65 -11.42
N GLY A 60 -24.58 -12.08 -11.72
CA GLY A 60 -23.80 -11.33 -10.74
C GLY A 60 -22.29 -11.40 -10.96
N THR A 61 -21.55 -11.46 -9.84
CA THR A 61 -20.10 -11.57 -9.83
C THR A 61 -19.72 -12.80 -9.01
N ALA A 62 -18.82 -13.61 -9.54
CA ALA A 62 -18.19 -14.71 -8.82
C ALA A 62 -16.81 -14.26 -8.33
N LEU A 63 -16.50 -14.43 -7.05
CA LEU A 63 -15.19 -14.15 -6.47
C LEU A 63 -14.52 -15.43 -5.98
N VAL A 64 -13.23 -15.56 -6.29
CA VAL A 64 -12.39 -16.63 -5.77
C VAL A 64 -11.84 -16.18 -4.41
N ILE A 65 -11.94 -17.06 -3.43
CA ILE A 65 -11.47 -16.88 -2.06
C ILE A 65 -10.63 -18.12 -1.71
N GLY A 66 -9.32 -18.02 -1.89
CA GLY A 66 -8.43 -19.17 -1.69
C GLY A 66 -8.74 -20.26 -2.72
N ARG A 67 -9.40 -21.34 -2.29
CA ARG A 67 -9.91 -22.41 -3.17
C ARG A 67 -11.43 -22.43 -3.33
N GLU A 68 -12.14 -21.53 -2.66
CA GLU A 68 -13.60 -21.43 -2.73
C GLU A 68 -14.05 -20.36 -3.73
N LEU A 69 -15.30 -20.48 -4.17
CA LEU A 69 -15.96 -19.50 -5.02
C LEU A 69 -17.22 -19.02 -4.30
N MET A 70 -17.37 -17.70 -4.17
CA MET A 70 -18.58 -17.07 -3.67
C MET A 70 -19.25 -16.32 -4.82
N ILE A 71 -20.55 -16.54 -5.02
CA ILE A 71 -21.32 -15.90 -6.10
C ILE A 71 -22.40 -15.02 -5.48
N GLY A 72 -22.48 -13.78 -5.94
CA GLY A 72 -23.47 -12.83 -5.45
C GLY A 72 -23.65 -11.62 -6.35
N ARG A 73 -24.68 -10.83 -6.05
CA ARG A 73 -25.00 -9.59 -6.76
C ARG A 73 -24.40 -8.40 -6.01
N TRP A 74 -23.11 -8.20 -6.22
CA TRP A 74 -22.35 -7.11 -5.62
C TRP A 74 -22.06 -6.01 -6.63
N LEU A 75 -22.32 -4.76 -6.26
CA LEU A 75 -21.96 -3.60 -7.05
C LEU A 75 -20.50 -3.23 -6.81
N THR A 76 -20.09 -3.26 -5.53
CA THR A 76 -18.75 -2.90 -5.08
C THR A 76 -18.06 -4.07 -4.37
N PHE A 77 -16.73 -4.01 -4.27
CA PHE A 77 -15.99 -4.98 -3.46
C PHE A 77 -16.37 -4.89 -1.97
N THR A 78 -16.74 -3.70 -1.49
CA THR A 78 -17.32 -3.48 -0.17
C THR A 78 -18.59 -4.29 0.08
N ASP A 79 -19.49 -4.39 -0.91
CA ASP A 79 -20.71 -5.20 -0.77
C ASP A 79 -20.38 -6.68 -0.60
N PHE A 80 -19.42 -7.17 -1.40
CA PHE A 80 -18.89 -8.52 -1.26
C PHE A 80 -18.31 -8.75 0.14
N LEU A 81 -17.44 -7.86 0.63
CA LEU A 81 -16.79 -8.02 1.95
C LEU A 81 -17.80 -8.15 3.09
N LEU A 82 -18.90 -7.40 3.02
CA LEU A 82 -19.97 -7.45 4.03
C LEU A 82 -20.73 -8.78 4.00
N ASP A 83 -21.08 -9.25 2.81
CA ASP A 83 -21.73 -10.55 2.66
C ASP A 83 -20.81 -11.70 3.05
N TYR A 84 -19.55 -11.62 2.63
CA TYR A 84 -18.49 -12.56 2.96
C TYR A 84 -18.31 -12.68 4.49
N LEU A 85 -18.10 -11.56 5.19
CA LEU A 85 -17.93 -11.58 6.64
C LEU A 85 -19.17 -12.17 7.33
N ALA A 86 -20.36 -11.77 6.88
CA ALA A 86 -21.60 -12.25 7.48
C ALA A 86 -21.79 -13.77 7.26
N GLU A 87 -21.38 -14.30 6.12
CA GLU A 87 -21.40 -15.74 5.85
C GLU A 87 -20.39 -16.49 6.72
N ARG A 88 -19.12 -16.05 6.76
CA ARG A 88 -18.05 -16.68 7.54
C ARG A 88 -18.31 -16.63 9.05
N MET A 89 -18.80 -15.50 9.55
CA MET A 89 -19.12 -15.32 10.96
C MET A 89 -20.49 -15.88 11.34
N GLY A 90 -21.34 -16.26 10.38
CA GLY A 90 -22.70 -16.75 10.58
C GLY A 90 -23.73 -15.62 10.69
N ARG A 91 -24.55 -15.46 9.63
CA ARG A 91 -25.51 -14.36 9.50
C ARG A 91 -26.51 -14.27 10.66
N LEU A 92 -27.05 -15.42 11.05
CA LEU A 92 -28.01 -15.51 12.16
C LEU A 92 -27.36 -15.16 13.49
N TRP A 93 -26.12 -15.59 13.70
CA TRP A 93 -25.37 -15.27 14.92
C TRP A 93 -25.07 -13.77 15.03
N ILE A 94 -24.61 -13.11 13.95
CA ILE A 94 -24.45 -11.65 13.96
C ILE A 94 -25.79 -10.95 14.26
N ALA A 95 -26.88 -11.38 13.63
CA ALA A 95 -28.20 -10.78 13.87
C ALA A 95 -28.66 -10.93 15.33
N GLU A 96 -28.39 -12.10 15.94
CA GLU A 96 -28.64 -12.35 17.36
C GLU A 96 -27.80 -11.41 18.24
N GLU A 97 -26.48 -11.30 17.99
CA GLU A 97 -25.60 -10.41 18.74
C GLU A 97 -25.97 -8.93 18.58
N MET A 98 -26.42 -8.52 17.40
CA MET A 98 -26.97 -7.17 17.18
C MET A 98 -28.21 -6.90 18.05
N SER A 99 -29.10 -7.88 18.20
CA SER A 99 -30.33 -7.73 18.97
C SER A 99 -30.10 -7.56 20.48
N LYS A 100 -28.94 -8.01 20.98
CA LYS A 100 -28.52 -7.86 22.38
C LYS A 100 -28.03 -6.45 22.71
N GLY A 101 -27.87 -5.55 21.73
CA GLY A 101 -27.41 -4.19 21.97
C GLY A 101 -26.02 -4.15 22.60
N VAL A 102 -25.87 -3.40 23.70
CA VAL A 102 -24.59 -3.26 24.42
C VAL A 102 -24.14 -4.54 25.13
N ASP A 103 -25.06 -5.46 25.41
CA ASP A 103 -24.77 -6.75 26.05
C ASP A 103 -24.33 -7.81 25.02
N GLY A 104 -24.48 -7.51 23.72
CA GLY A 104 -24.03 -8.36 22.63
C GLY A 104 -22.53 -8.28 22.37
N HIS A 105 -22.02 -9.26 21.64
CA HIS A 105 -20.65 -9.30 21.15
C HIS A 105 -20.30 -8.02 20.37
N LEU A 106 -19.06 -7.55 20.51
CA LEU A 106 -18.61 -6.28 19.94
C LEU A 106 -18.83 -6.18 18.41
N ILE A 107 -18.66 -7.29 17.68
CA ILE A 107 -18.98 -7.35 16.25
C ILE A 107 -20.47 -7.07 15.93
N GLY A 108 -21.39 -7.49 16.80
CA GLY A 108 -22.81 -7.19 16.69
C GLY A 108 -23.08 -5.70 16.93
N GLN A 109 -22.37 -5.10 17.89
CA GLN A 109 -22.43 -3.65 18.12
C GLN A 109 -21.91 -2.87 16.90
N TRP A 110 -20.79 -3.31 16.30
CA TRP A 110 -20.27 -2.72 15.06
C TRP A 110 -21.26 -2.85 13.90
N ALA A 111 -21.86 -4.02 13.73
CA ALA A 111 -22.87 -4.28 12.69
C ALA A 111 -24.14 -3.43 12.89
N SER A 112 -24.54 -3.17 14.14
CA SER A 112 -25.65 -2.27 14.47
C SER A 112 -25.34 -0.82 14.08
N ALA A 113 -24.16 -0.32 14.45
CA ALA A 113 -23.70 1.01 14.07
C ALA A 113 -23.58 1.17 12.54
N MET A 114 -23.08 0.14 11.84
CA MET A 114 -23.03 0.11 10.38
C MET A 114 -24.42 0.18 9.76
N ARG A 115 -25.39 -0.60 10.27
CA ARG A 115 -26.77 -0.61 9.74
C ARG A 115 -27.41 0.78 9.85
N GLY A 116 -27.18 1.47 10.95
CA GLY A 116 -27.61 2.85 11.15
C GLY A 116 -27.01 3.84 10.14
N ALA A 117 -25.76 3.65 9.71
CA ALA A 117 -25.16 4.47 8.65
C ALA A 117 -25.72 4.13 7.26
N LYS A 118 -25.88 2.83 6.94
CA LYS A 118 -26.33 2.37 5.62
C LYS A 118 -27.78 2.73 5.29
N SER A 119 -28.66 2.89 6.27
CA SER A 119 -30.07 3.24 6.03
C SER A 119 -30.28 4.58 5.31
N SER A 120 -29.25 5.43 5.27
CA SER A 120 -29.26 6.71 4.56
C SER A 120 -28.96 6.62 3.05
N VAL A 121 -28.53 5.45 2.55
CA VAL A 121 -28.15 5.25 1.15
C VAL A 121 -29.24 4.47 0.40
N PRO A 122 -29.80 5.00 -0.71
CA PRO A 122 -30.79 4.27 -1.51
C PRO A 122 -30.24 2.94 -2.05
N PRO A 123 -31.07 1.87 -2.12
CA PRO A 123 -30.65 0.60 -2.72
C PRO A 123 -30.15 0.78 -4.15
N GLY A 124 -29.02 0.13 -4.46
CA GLY A 124 -28.44 0.16 -5.81
C GLY A 124 -27.60 1.40 -6.14
N MET A 125 -27.41 2.32 -5.20
CA MET A 125 -26.53 3.49 -5.37
C MET A 125 -25.17 3.28 -4.71
N VAL A 126 -24.11 3.72 -5.40
CA VAL A 126 -22.76 3.82 -4.84
C VAL A 126 -22.57 5.24 -4.31
N THR A 127 -22.01 5.39 -3.11
CA THR A 127 -21.72 6.70 -2.49
C THR A 127 -20.29 6.74 -1.97
N SER A 128 -19.72 7.95 -1.87
CA SER A 128 -18.38 8.22 -1.35
C SER A 128 -18.40 8.90 0.03
N ASN A 129 -19.52 8.76 0.77
CA ASN A 129 -19.70 9.44 2.04
C ASN A 129 -18.75 8.88 3.12
N LYS A 130 -18.34 9.74 4.05
CA LYS A 130 -17.64 9.30 5.27
C LYS A 130 -18.50 8.24 5.99
N ILE A 131 -17.88 7.10 6.30
CA ILE A 131 -18.51 6.03 7.08
C ILE A 131 -18.13 6.16 8.56
N ASN A 132 -19.04 5.71 9.44
CA ASN A 132 -18.79 5.69 10.87
C ASN A 132 -17.80 4.59 11.27
N ASN A 133 -17.25 4.71 12.47
CA ASN A 133 -16.20 3.82 12.94
C ASN A 133 -16.66 2.36 13.15
N GLY A 134 -17.94 2.12 13.45
CA GLY A 134 -18.51 0.78 13.47
C GLY A 134 -18.45 0.12 12.10
N PHE A 135 -18.80 0.87 11.05
CA PHE A 135 -18.67 0.40 9.67
C PHE A 135 -17.19 0.20 9.27
N ARG A 136 -16.28 1.13 9.62
CA ARG A 136 -14.83 0.95 9.40
C ARG A 136 -14.30 -0.31 10.06
N SER A 137 -14.73 -0.61 11.29
CA SER A 137 -14.32 -1.80 12.04
C SER A 137 -14.78 -3.09 11.35
N ILE A 138 -16.03 -3.12 10.87
CA ILE A 138 -16.54 -4.26 10.08
C ILE A 138 -15.76 -4.44 8.78
N LEU A 139 -15.55 -3.38 8.01
CA LEU A 139 -14.87 -3.48 6.71
C LEU A 139 -13.40 -3.87 6.86
N SER A 140 -12.71 -3.29 7.84
CA SER A 140 -11.32 -3.66 8.15
C SER A 140 -11.22 -5.14 8.52
N LEU A 141 -12.08 -5.62 9.43
CA LEU A 141 -12.09 -7.04 9.81
C LEU A 141 -12.43 -7.95 8.62
N ALA A 142 -13.46 -7.60 7.83
CA ALA A 142 -13.86 -8.35 6.66
C ALA A 142 -12.71 -8.48 5.65
N TYR A 143 -12.02 -7.37 5.36
CA TYR A 143 -10.93 -7.37 4.41
C TYR A 143 -9.69 -8.12 4.93
N ASN A 144 -9.37 -7.98 6.21
CA ASN A 144 -8.25 -8.70 6.82
C ASN A 144 -8.47 -10.22 6.72
N ILE A 145 -9.67 -10.69 7.08
CA ILE A 145 -10.03 -12.12 7.01
C ILE A 145 -10.05 -12.60 5.56
N TYR A 146 -10.61 -11.82 4.64
CA TYR A 146 -10.59 -12.14 3.20
C TYR A 146 -9.16 -12.31 2.70
N LEU A 147 -8.26 -11.38 3.03
CA LEU A 147 -6.86 -11.46 2.60
C LEU A 147 -6.19 -12.72 3.12
N ILE A 148 -6.38 -13.05 4.41
CA ILE A 148 -5.82 -14.26 5.01
C ILE A 148 -6.33 -15.50 4.28
N GLU A 149 -7.65 -15.66 4.14
CA GLU A 149 -8.24 -16.82 3.45
C GLU A 149 -7.82 -16.90 1.97
N HIS A 150 -7.76 -15.75 1.28
CA HIS A 150 -7.42 -15.69 -0.14
C HIS A 150 -5.97 -16.06 -0.44
N HIS A 151 -5.07 -15.77 0.48
CA HIS A 151 -3.63 -16.09 0.38
C HIS A 151 -3.28 -17.44 1.01
N TYR A 152 -4.20 -18.06 1.75
CA TYR A 152 -3.95 -19.33 2.39
C TYR A 152 -4.12 -20.48 1.39
N GLU A 153 -3.00 -20.92 0.81
CA GLU A 153 -2.97 -22.00 -0.19
C GLU A 153 -2.70 -23.39 0.43
N GLN A 154 -2.25 -23.42 1.70
CA GLN A 154 -2.00 -24.64 2.44
C GLN A 154 -3.34 -25.23 2.95
N TYR A 155 -3.52 -26.54 2.84
CA TYR A 155 -4.84 -27.21 2.85
C TYR A 155 -5.50 -27.39 4.22
N ASP A 156 -5.23 -26.54 5.21
CA ASP A 156 -5.83 -26.73 6.53
C ASP A 156 -7.02 -25.79 6.78
N LYS A 157 -8.23 -26.27 6.41
CA LYS A 157 -9.51 -25.76 6.93
C LYS A 157 -9.47 -25.43 8.45
N PRO A 158 -8.75 -26.19 9.29
CA PRO A 158 -8.55 -25.85 10.70
C PRO A 158 -8.07 -24.41 10.98
N LEU A 159 -7.21 -23.79 10.17
CA LEU A 159 -6.70 -22.45 10.49
C LEU A 159 -7.81 -21.39 10.46
N PHE A 160 -8.61 -21.38 9.40
CA PHE A 160 -9.69 -20.42 9.25
C PHE A 160 -10.78 -20.64 10.30
N ASP A 161 -11.16 -21.90 10.54
CA ASP A 161 -12.14 -22.27 11.57
C ASP A 161 -11.66 -21.86 12.98
N ARG A 162 -10.35 -21.95 13.26
CA ARG A 162 -9.73 -21.45 14.50
C ARG A 162 -9.89 -19.94 14.62
N PHE A 163 -9.61 -19.16 13.58
CA PHE A 163 -9.80 -17.71 13.59
C PHE A 163 -11.26 -17.33 13.84
N VAL A 164 -12.21 -17.92 13.10
CA VAL A 164 -13.64 -17.64 13.30
C VAL A 164 -14.09 -18.01 14.72
N LYS A 165 -13.67 -19.16 15.24
CA LYS A 165 -13.99 -19.59 16.61
C LYS A 165 -13.46 -18.63 17.67
N ARG A 166 -12.25 -18.09 17.47
CA ARG A 166 -11.65 -17.08 18.36
C ARG A 166 -12.35 -15.73 18.24
N LEU A 167 -12.70 -15.31 17.02
CA LEU A 167 -13.42 -14.06 16.75
C LEU A 167 -14.87 -14.04 17.27
N ARG A 168 -15.48 -15.20 17.50
CA ARG A 168 -16.80 -15.31 18.15
C ARG A 168 -16.74 -15.29 19.68
N ARG A 169 -15.55 -15.34 20.29
CA ARG A 169 -15.38 -15.26 21.75
C ARG A 169 -15.21 -13.80 22.16
N PRO A 170 -16.01 -13.29 23.11
CA PRO A 170 -15.81 -11.94 23.65
C PRO A 170 -14.39 -11.77 24.21
N ASP A 171 -13.92 -12.77 24.95
CA ASP A 171 -12.58 -12.80 25.52
C ASP A 171 -11.53 -12.98 24.42
N GLY A 172 -10.65 -11.98 24.31
CA GLY A 172 -9.57 -12.00 23.31
C GLY A 172 -10.02 -11.63 21.89
N PHE A 173 -11.26 -11.16 21.69
CA PHE A 173 -11.75 -10.70 20.39
C PHE A 173 -10.82 -9.65 19.77
N LEU A 174 -10.56 -8.54 20.47
CA LEU A 174 -9.71 -7.45 19.97
C LEU A 174 -8.26 -7.89 19.73
N ALA A 175 -7.73 -8.82 20.54
CA ALA A 175 -6.40 -9.39 20.29
C ALA A 175 -6.38 -10.18 18.97
N THR A 176 -7.42 -10.97 18.70
CA THR A 176 -7.57 -11.71 17.45
C THR A 176 -7.79 -10.76 16.26
N VAL A 177 -8.51 -9.65 16.45
CA VAL A 177 -8.63 -8.59 15.44
C VAL A 177 -7.25 -7.98 15.13
N ALA A 178 -6.42 -7.70 16.13
CA ALA A 178 -5.06 -7.20 15.93
C ALA A 178 -4.17 -8.20 15.17
N GLU A 179 -4.31 -9.50 15.44
CA GLU A 179 -3.62 -10.56 14.68
C GLU A 179 -4.00 -10.56 13.20
N THR A 180 -5.30 -10.48 12.90
CA THR A 180 -5.75 -10.44 11.49
C THR A 180 -5.27 -9.18 10.78
N TYR A 181 -5.27 -8.02 11.46
CA TYR A 181 -4.72 -6.78 10.92
C TYR A 181 -3.23 -6.89 10.61
N SER A 182 -2.44 -7.46 11.53
CA SER A 182 -1.02 -7.66 11.32
C SER A 182 -0.76 -8.57 10.11
N ALA A 183 -1.41 -9.73 10.03
CA ALA A 183 -1.29 -10.63 8.88
C ALA A 183 -1.66 -9.95 7.56
N ALA A 184 -2.79 -9.23 7.53
CA ALA A 184 -3.24 -8.49 6.36
C ALA A 184 -2.24 -7.40 5.92
N ALA A 185 -1.57 -6.71 6.86
CA ALA A 185 -0.55 -5.72 6.55
C ALA A 185 0.64 -6.35 5.79
N PHE A 186 1.12 -7.51 6.24
CA PHE A 186 2.17 -8.26 5.56
C PHE A 186 1.75 -8.77 4.18
N LEU A 187 0.53 -9.32 4.04
CA LEU A 187 0.00 -9.78 2.75
C LEU A 187 -0.13 -8.64 1.74
N LYS A 188 -0.64 -7.48 2.16
CA LYS A 188 -0.70 -6.26 1.31
C LYS A 188 0.69 -5.77 0.92
N ALA A 189 1.70 -5.98 1.76
CA ALA A 189 3.10 -5.66 1.46
C ALA A 189 3.78 -6.71 0.56
N GLY A 190 3.09 -7.78 0.16
CA GLY A 190 3.59 -8.81 -0.73
C GLY A 190 4.39 -9.92 -0.03
N PHE A 191 4.33 -10.01 1.29
CA PHE A 191 4.92 -11.14 2.01
C PHE A 191 4.08 -12.40 1.84
N MET A 192 4.75 -13.55 1.87
CA MET A 192 4.11 -14.86 2.01
C MET A 192 4.05 -15.20 3.50
N LEU A 193 2.92 -15.74 3.96
CA LEU A 193 2.72 -16.11 5.36
C LEU A 193 2.66 -17.62 5.53
N GLU A 194 3.35 -18.10 6.55
CA GLU A 194 3.25 -19.47 7.05
C GLU A 194 2.75 -19.41 8.49
N TYR A 195 1.63 -20.09 8.76
CA TYR A 195 1.07 -20.19 10.11
C TYR A 195 1.61 -21.48 10.74
N GLU A 196 2.20 -21.36 11.92
CA GLU A 196 2.66 -22.52 12.68
C GLU A 196 1.45 -23.23 13.31
N ASP A 197 1.49 -24.55 13.37
CA ASP A 197 0.37 -25.35 13.88
C ASP A 197 0.30 -25.26 15.41
N ASP A 198 -0.87 -24.90 15.97
CA ASP A 198 -1.12 -24.71 17.41
C ASP A 198 -1.00 -26.00 18.24
N LEU A 199 -0.50 -27.11 17.68
CA LEU A 199 -0.38 -28.39 18.37
C LEU A 199 0.59 -28.36 19.56
N GLN A 200 1.47 -27.35 19.66
CA GLN A 200 2.28 -27.11 20.86
C GLN A 200 2.17 -25.65 21.34
N ALA A 201 1.44 -25.45 22.45
CA ALA A 201 1.30 -24.13 23.06
C ALA A 201 2.66 -23.56 23.52
N GLY A 202 2.97 -22.33 23.12
CA GLY A 202 4.05 -21.53 23.70
C GLY A 202 5.38 -21.47 22.94
N HIS A 203 5.52 -22.21 21.84
CA HIS A 203 6.77 -22.28 21.07
C HIS A 203 6.73 -21.61 19.69
N HIS A 204 5.60 -21.01 19.33
CA HIS A 204 5.35 -20.57 17.97
C HIS A 204 5.10 -19.07 17.85
N ALA A 205 5.51 -18.49 16.72
CA ALA A 205 5.12 -17.14 16.31
C ALA A 205 3.60 -17.11 16.01
N GLU A 206 2.99 -15.93 15.88
CA GLU A 206 1.65 -15.86 15.29
C GLU A 206 1.68 -16.34 13.83
N PHE A 207 2.75 -15.97 13.11
CA PHE A 207 3.09 -16.47 11.79
C PHE A 207 4.55 -16.16 11.45
N VAL A 208 5.09 -16.87 10.46
CA VAL A 208 6.36 -16.54 9.79
C VAL A 208 6.05 -15.80 8.49
N ALA A 209 6.64 -14.63 8.32
CA ALA A 209 6.52 -13.83 7.10
C ALA A 209 7.80 -13.93 6.26
N THR A 210 7.66 -14.24 4.97
CA THR A 210 8.76 -14.34 4.01
C THR A 210 8.62 -13.24 2.97
N TYR A 211 9.65 -12.41 2.79
CA TYR A 211 9.66 -11.40 1.73
C TYR A 211 10.25 -12.01 0.44
N PRO A 212 9.48 -12.15 -0.66
CA PRO A 212 9.92 -12.93 -1.82
C PRO A 212 11.19 -12.40 -2.49
N LEU A 213 11.38 -11.07 -2.53
CA LEU A 213 12.49 -10.45 -3.26
C LEU A 213 13.85 -10.74 -2.61
N THR A 214 13.91 -10.83 -1.28
CA THR A 214 15.16 -11.07 -0.54
C THR A 214 15.25 -12.49 0.03
N GLY A 215 14.14 -13.22 0.08
CA GLY A 215 14.04 -14.52 0.73
C GLY A 215 14.12 -14.47 2.25
N ARG A 216 14.24 -13.28 2.87
CA ARG A 216 14.35 -13.16 4.33
C ARG A 216 13.04 -13.51 5.02
N ARG A 217 13.16 -14.23 6.13
CA ARG A 217 12.06 -14.72 6.97
C ARG A 217 12.04 -14.00 8.31
N PHE A 218 10.85 -13.78 8.84
CA PHE A 218 10.63 -13.05 10.08
C PHE A 218 9.59 -13.78 10.92
N SER A 219 9.90 -14.01 12.21
CA SER A 219 8.91 -14.49 13.17
C SER A 219 8.11 -13.29 13.67
N VAL A 220 6.79 -13.29 13.43
CA VAL A 220 5.92 -12.18 13.77
C VAL A 220 5.15 -12.50 15.06
N GLU A 221 5.31 -11.62 16.05
CA GLU A 221 4.58 -11.66 17.32
C GLU A 221 3.60 -10.51 17.40
N VAL A 222 2.33 -10.80 17.63
CA VAL A 222 1.32 -9.77 17.85
C VAL A 222 1.00 -9.67 19.34
N LYS A 223 0.88 -8.43 19.84
CA LYS A 223 0.44 -8.14 21.20
C LYS A 223 -0.57 -6.99 21.13
N SER A 224 -1.66 -7.07 21.87
CA SER A 224 -2.61 -5.96 22.01
C SER A 224 -2.66 -5.48 23.46
N ARG A 225 -2.97 -4.21 23.71
CA ARG A 225 -3.35 -3.75 25.05
C ARG A 225 -4.72 -4.29 25.39
N THR A 226 -4.80 -4.97 26.53
CA THR A 226 -6.04 -5.50 27.08
C THR A 226 -6.45 -4.68 28.30
N GLY A 227 -7.74 -4.63 28.56
CA GLY A 227 -8.31 -3.91 29.71
C GLY A 227 -8.67 -2.45 29.44
N ALA A 228 -9.55 -1.93 30.32
CA ALA A 228 -9.98 -0.54 30.31
C ALA A 228 -8.85 0.39 30.77
N LEU A 229 -8.77 1.58 30.17
CA LEU A 229 -7.91 2.64 30.68
C LEU A 229 -8.44 3.12 32.03
N ARG A 230 -7.52 3.33 32.97
CA ARG A 230 -7.76 4.02 34.23
C ARG A 230 -7.83 5.53 33.95
N PRO A 231 -8.97 6.18 34.23
CA PRO A 231 -9.10 7.63 34.09
C PRO A 231 -8.03 8.36 34.92
N GLY A 232 -7.43 9.41 34.35
CA GLY A 232 -6.45 10.27 35.02
C GLY A 232 -5.03 9.70 35.15
N ALA A 233 -4.78 8.43 34.81
CA ALA A 233 -3.42 7.88 34.78
C ALA A 233 -2.73 8.16 33.42
N PRO A 234 -1.42 8.47 33.39
CA PRO A 234 -0.68 8.68 32.13
C PRO A 234 -0.83 7.50 31.19
N ILE A 235 -1.06 7.76 29.90
CA ILE A 235 -1.28 6.69 28.90
C ILE A 235 -0.08 5.75 28.81
N LYS A 236 1.15 6.29 28.86
CA LYS A 236 2.40 5.52 28.87
C LYS A 236 2.44 4.41 29.93
N ASP A 237 1.94 4.68 31.14
CA ASP A 237 1.96 3.72 32.26
C ASP A 237 0.92 2.58 32.07
N GLN A 238 0.04 2.73 31.08
CA GLN A 238 -1.06 1.81 30.81
C GLN A 238 -0.83 0.97 29.55
N ILE A 239 0.05 1.40 28.64
CA ILE A 239 0.48 0.60 27.49
C ILE A 239 1.27 -0.62 27.97
N LYS A 240 2.23 -0.42 28.89
CA LYS A 240 3.14 -1.46 29.40
C LYS A 240 3.92 -2.15 28.26
N LEU A 241 4.44 -1.36 27.32
CA LEU A 241 5.18 -1.83 26.15
C LEU A 241 6.38 -2.72 26.54
N LYS A 242 7.10 -2.40 27.61
CA LYS A 242 8.22 -3.23 28.11
C LYS A 242 7.78 -4.66 28.44
N ASN A 243 6.59 -4.83 29.03
CA ASN A 243 6.04 -6.16 29.32
C ASN A 243 5.63 -6.89 28.05
N LYS A 244 5.05 -6.19 27.07
CA LYS A 244 4.69 -6.79 25.77
C LYS A 244 5.94 -7.25 25.00
N LEU A 245 6.97 -6.41 24.96
CA LEU A 245 8.28 -6.76 24.39
C LEU A 245 8.88 -7.96 25.10
N SER A 246 8.86 -7.99 26.44
CA SER A 246 9.33 -9.16 27.21
C SER A 246 8.61 -10.45 26.83
N GLN A 247 7.28 -10.40 26.74
CA GLN A 247 6.46 -11.56 26.38
C GLN A 247 6.68 -12.04 24.95
N ALA A 248 6.91 -11.12 24.01
CA ALA A 248 7.24 -11.47 22.63
C ALA A 248 8.67 -12.06 22.56
N LEU A 249 9.66 -11.37 23.10
CA LEU A 249 11.08 -11.68 22.94
C LEU A 249 11.58 -12.85 23.79
N LYS A 250 10.81 -13.32 24.79
CA LYS A 250 11.17 -14.51 25.57
C LYS A 250 11.03 -15.82 24.79
N LYS A 251 10.24 -15.84 23.71
CA LYS A 251 10.05 -17.04 22.87
C LYS A 251 11.30 -17.31 22.06
N ASP A 252 11.75 -18.56 22.07
CA ASP A 252 12.90 -19.01 21.30
C ASP A 252 12.44 -19.36 19.88
N LEU A 253 12.61 -18.41 18.94
CA LEU A 253 12.15 -18.54 17.56
C LEU A 253 13.34 -18.37 16.59
N PRO A 254 13.34 -19.09 15.45
CA PRO A 254 14.53 -19.20 14.59
C PRO A 254 14.82 -17.96 13.73
N TRP A 255 13.83 -17.09 13.51
CA TRP A 255 13.96 -15.97 12.57
C TRP A 255 14.05 -14.61 13.28
N SER A 256 14.50 -13.58 12.54
CA SER A 256 14.50 -12.20 13.02
C SER A 256 13.10 -11.81 13.52
N ARG A 257 13.03 -11.15 14.67
CA ARG A 257 11.76 -10.84 15.31
C ARG A 257 11.12 -9.58 14.72
N VAL A 258 9.84 -9.68 14.38
CA VAL A 258 8.95 -8.52 14.27
C VAL A 258 7.96 -8.59 15.43
N VAL A 259 7.87 -7.53 16.21
CA VAL A 259 6.86 -7.38 17.27
C VAL A 259 5.87 -6.32 16.83
N PHE A 260 4.63 -6.73 16.65
CA PHE A 260 3.51 -5.86 16.31
C PHE A 260 2.69 -5.59 17.57
N VAL A 261 2.59 -4.34 17.98
CA VAL A 261 1.88 -3.94 19.19
C VAL A 261 0.69 -3.06 18.82
N ASP A 262 -0.51 -3.60 19.00
CA ASP A 262 -1.73 -2.82 19.00
C ASP A 262 -1.88 -2.11 20.37
N LEU A 263 -1.76 -0.79 20.36
CA LEU A 263 -1.87 0.05 21.54
C LEU A 263 -3.30 0.10 22.07
N ASN A 264 -4.28 -0.08 21.18
CA ASN A 264 -5.69 -0.17 21.50
C ASN A 264 -6.18 0.99 22.41
N ILE A 265 -5.94 2.24 22.02
CA ILE A 265 -6.27 3.45 22.81
C ILE A 265 -7.47 4.18 22.18
N PRO A 266 -8.49 4.59 22.97
CA PRO A 266 -9.60 5.42 22.51
C PRO A 266 -9.12 6.71 21.84
N ASN A 267 -9.81 7.13 20.75
CA ASN A 267 -9.45 8.23 19.86
C ASN A 267 -8.60 9.34 20.51
N VAL A 268 -7.35 9.42 20.08
CA VAL A 268 -6.57 10.65 20.18
C VAL A 268 -7.05 11.52 19.01
N ILE A 269 -7.90 12.51 19.26
CA ILE A 269 -8.11 13.59 18.28
C ILE A 269 -6.86 14.45 18.41
N VAL A 270 -5.94 14.38 17.44
CA VAL A 270 -4.65 15.07 17.53
C VAL A 270 -4.62 16.22 16.54
N ASP A 271 -4.82 17.44 17.04
CA ASP A 271 -4.18 18.62 16.46
C ASP A 271 -2.71 18.60 16.91
N HIS A 272 -1.80 18.45 15.95
CA HIS A 272 -0.34 18.66 16.03
C HIS A 272 0.48 17.88 17.10
N GLU A 273 1.49 17.14 16.62
CA GLU A 273 2.50 16.37 17.38
C GLU A 273 1.95 15.37 18.40
N ASP A 274 1.86 14.10 18.01
CA ASP A 274 1.28 13.03 18.83
C ASP A 274 2.11 12.71 20.10
N PRO A 275 1.63 13.08 21.30
CA PRO A 275 2.30 12.75 22.57
C PRO A 275 2.39 11.23 22.79
N LEU A 276 1.48 10.45 22.19
CA LEU A 276 1.43 9.01 22.33
C LEU A 276 2.65 8.33 21.71
N LEU A 277 3.07 8.79 20.53
CA LEU A 277 4.24 8.24 19.85
C LEU A 277 5.50 8.59 20.64
N ALA A 278 5.63 9.83 21.12
CA ALA A 278 6.75 10.26 21.95
C ALA A 278 6.85 9.45 23.26
N ASP A 279 5.72 9.25 23.94
CA ASP A 279 5.63 8.41 25.14
C ASP A 279 6.03 6.96 24.87
N ALA A 280 5.52 6.38 23.78
CA ALA A 280 5.86 5.01 23.39
C ALA A 280 7.36 4.89 23.04
N LEU A 281 7.94 5.85 22.33
CA LEU A 281 9.36 5.90 22.02
C LEU A 281 10.22 5.94 23.30
N SER A 282 9.83 6.75 24.28
CA SER A 282 10.50 6.82 25.59
C SER A 282 10.47 5.47 26.32
N GLU A 283 9.33 4.77 26.32
CA GLU A 283 9.24 3.43 26.92
C GLU A 283 10.12 2.41 26.17
N VAL A 284 10.24 2.52 24.84
CA VAL A 284 11.15 1.67 24.06
C VAL A 284 12.60 1.93 24.44
N GLU A 285 13.02 3.18 24.58
CA GLU A 285 14.38 3.55 24.99
C GLU A 285 14.74 2.99 26.38
N GLU A 286 13.80 3.09 27.33
CA GLU A 286 13.99 2.50 28.64
C GLU A 286 14.10 0.97 28.57
N ALA A 287 13.25 0.33 27.75
CA ALA A 287 13.27 -1.11 27.54
C ALA A 287 14.58 -1.57 26.86
N GLU A 288 15.15 -0.81 25.92
CA GLU A 288 16.42 -1.14 25.27
C GLU A 288 17.55 -1.24 26.30
N ARG A 289 17.59 -0.30 27.26
CA ARG A 289 18.60 -0.26 28.32
C ARG A 289 18.38 -1.38 29.35
N SER A 290 17.13 -1.57 29.79
CA SER A 290 16.81 -2.33 31.00
C SER A 290 16.26 -3.74 30.76
N LEU A 291 15.65 -4.05 29.61
CA LEU A 291 14.99 -5.34 29.40
C LEU A 291 16.02 -6.47 29.26
N ARG A 292 15.81 -7.53 30.04
CA ARG A 292 16.61 -8.75 30.06
C ARG A 292 15.71 -9.97 29.87
N ILE A 293 16.17 -10.94 29.10
CA ILE A 293 15.54 -12.24 28.86
C ILE A 293 16.53 -13.31 29.30
N LYS A 294 16.13 -14.19 30.24
CA LYS A 294 17.03 -15.22 30.83
C LYS A 294 18.38 -14.62 31.30
N ASN A 295 18.32 -13.47 31.98
CA ASN A 295 19.47 -12.67 32.45
C ASN A 295 20.41 -12.09 31.38
N ALA A 296 20.13 -12.27 30.09
CA ALA A 296 20.86 -11.65 28.98
C ALA A 296 20.13 -10.40 28.45
N PRO A 297 20.81 -9.45 27.79
CA PRO A 297 20.15 -8.40 27.03
C PRO A 297 19.07 -8.99 26.10
N ALA A 298 17.86 -8.45 26.14
CA ALA A 298 16.80 -8.89 25.23
C ALA A 298 17.25 -8.81 23.75
N PRO A 299 16.85 -9.77 22.90
CA PRO A 299 17.22 -9.78 21.49
C PRO A 299 16.64 -8.57 20.75
N SER A 300 17.28 -8.21 19.64
CA SER A 300 16.84 -7.13 18.77
C SER A 300 15.54 -7.49 18.03
N ALA A 301 14.71 -6.49 17.72
CA ALA A 301 13.48 -6.69 16.97
C ALA A 301 13.09 -5.46 16.15
N TYR A 302 12.36 -5.70 15.06
CA TYR A 302 11.56 -4.66 14.42
C TYR A 302 10.29 -4.45 15.24
N LEU A 303 9.98 -3.22 15.62
CA LEU A 303 8.82 -2.90 16.42
C LEU A 303 7.85 -2.04 15.59
N PHE A 304 6.62 -2.53 15.45
CA PHE A 304 5.51 -1.79 14.86
C PHE A 304 4.51 -1.48 15.97
N LEU A 305 4.17 -0.21 16.12
CA LEU A 305 3.17 0.29 17.04
C LEU A 305 1.96 0.73 16.21
N ALA A 306 0.80 0.12 16.44
CA ALA A 306 -0.43 0.47 15.74
C ALA A 306 -1.49 0.91 16.74
N ASN A 307 -2.35 1.85 16.36
CA ASN A 307 -3.57 2.14 17.08
C ASN A 307 -4.73 2.24 16.07
N GLN A 308 -5.73 1.38 16.22
CA GLN A 308 -6.94 1.34 15.37
C GLN A 308 -8.16 1.65 16.24
N PRO A 309 -8.45 2.94 16.51
CA PRO A 309 -9.36 3.34 17.59
C PRO A 309 -10.85 3.17 17.25
N PHE A 310 -11.18 2.67 16.06
CA PHE A 310 -12.53 2.66 15.51
C PHE A 310 -13.55 1.89 16.36
N HIS A 311 -13.10 0.93 17.16
CA HIS A 311 -14.00 0.12 17.98
C HIS A 311 -14.44 0.79 19.29
N TYR A 312 -13.96 2.00 19.62
CA TYR A 312 -14.36 2.74 20.82
C TYR A 312 -15.55 3.68 20.59
N ASN A 313 -15.60 4.38 19.46
CA ASN A 313 -16.60 5.41 19.16
C ASN A 313 -17.40 5.06 17.90
N LEU A 314 -18.23 4.03 17.98
CA LEU A 314 -18.81 3.35 16.81
C LEU A 314 -19.64 4.25 15.88
N THR A 315 -20.33 5.25 16.42
CA THR A 315 -21.17 6.17 15.64
C THR A 315 -20.42 7.38 15.09
N SER A 316 -19.19 7.64 15.56
CA SER A 316 -18.37 8.76 15.12
C SER A 316 -17.92 8.57 13.66
N LEU A 317 -17.93 9.67 12.90
CA LEU A 317 -17.29 9.77 11.57
C LEU A 317 -15.80 10.13 11.67
N GLU A 318 -15.36 10.53 12.86
CA GLU A 318 -14.00 10.95 13.17
C GLU A 318 -13.21 9.84 13.89
N GLY A 319 -11.92 9.81 13.60
CA GLY A 319 -10.97 8.81 14.07
C GLY A 319 -9.89 8.59 13.01
N ALA A 320 -8.64 8.58 13.44
CA ALA A 320 -7.48 8.33 12.60
C ALA A 320 -6.67 7.16 13.17
N PRO A 321 -6.21 6.24 12.32
CA PRO A 321 -5.27 5.22 12.75
C PRO A 321 -3.90 5.87 13.00
N MET A 322 -3.14 5.32 13.94
CA MET A 322 -1.73 5.65 14.14
C MET A 322 -0.88 4.43 13.83
N ILE A 323 0.21 4.61 13.09
CA ILE A 323 1.23 3.59 12.86
C ILE A 323 2.60 4.23 13.09
N GLY A 324 3.41 3.60 13.94
CA GLY A 324 4.82 3.91 14.13
C GLY A 324 5.66 2.66 13.90
N ALA A 325 6.86 2.83 13.36
CA ALA A 325 7.82 1.73 13.19
C ALA A 325 9.19 2.19 13.68
N LEU A 326 9.86 1.34 14.46
CA LEU A 326 11.19 1.62 14.97
C LEU A 326 11.99 0.35 15.25
N GLY A 327 13.32 0.50 15.32
CA GLY A 327 14.20 -0.55 15.80
C GLY A 327 14.18 -0.66 17.33
N PHE A 328 14.05 -1.88 17.86
CA PHE A 328 14.43 -2.23 19.23
C PHE A 328 15.81 -2.86 19.21
N LYS A 329 16.83 -2.12 19.66
CA LYS A 329 18.26 -2.49 19.53
C LYS A 329 18.69 -2.74 18.08
N LEU A 330 18.05 -2.04 17.13
CA LEU A 330 18.38 -2.04 15.71
C LEU A 330 18.59 -0.57 15.27
N PRO A 331 19.76 0.03 15.55
CA PRO A 331 19.99 1.46 15.31
C PRO A 331 19.95 1.83 13.83
N THR A 332 20.11 0.86 12.92
CA THR A 332 20.05 1.06 11.47
C THR A 332 18.62 1.05 10.91
N PHE A 333 17.60 0.70 11.71
CA PHE A 333 16.20 0.70 11.26
C PHE A 333 15.42 1.86 11.88
N GLN A 334 14.96 2.78 11.04
CA GLN A 334 14.29 4.03 11.47
C GLN A 334 15.14 4.74 12.55
N PRO A 335 16.38 5.12 12.24
CA PRO A 335 17.30 5.73 13.19
C PRO A 335 16.69 7.00 13.81
N ARG A 336 16.87 7.16 15.11
CA ARG A 336 16.31 8.28 15.89
C ARG A 336 17.21 9.52 15.76
N GLY A 337 16.60 10.68 15.61
CA GLY A 337 17.29 11.97 15.49
C GLY A 337 17.60 12.37 14.05
N ALA A 338 18.31 13.50 13.89
CA ALA A 338 18.74 13.96 12.58
C ALA A 338 19.84 13.04 12.02
N ILE A 339 19.62 12.48 10.83
CA ILE A 339 20.58 11.65 10.11
C ILE A 339 20.94 12.29 8.77
N SER A 340 22.12 11.96 8.22
CA SER A 340 22.48 12.40 6.87
C SER A 340 21.65 11.69 5.80
N PHE A 341 21.57 12.25 4.59
CA PHE A 341 20.93 11.54 3.46
C PHE A 341 21.61 10.19 3.20
N ARG A 342 22.94 10.14 3.32
CA ARG A 342 23.71 8.88 3.21
C ARG A 342 23.26 7.84 4.22
N ASP A 343 23.13 8.21 5.49
CA ASP A 343 22.69 7.28 6.53
C ASP A 343 21.25 6.82 6.29
N HIS A 344 20.39 7.70 5.74
CA HIS A 344 19.03 7.33 5.34
C HIS A 344 19.04 6.26 4.23
N ILE A 345 19.86 6.43 3.19
CA ILE A 345 19.99 5.45 2.10
C ILE A 345 20.52 4.11 2.65
N ILE A 346 21.58 4.15 3.46
CA ILE A 346 22.17 2.95 4.06
C ILE A 346 21.16 2.22 4.94
N ALA A 347 20.43 2.94 5.79
CA ALA A 347 19.37 2.39 6.64
C ALA A 347 18.26 1.72 5.81
N ARG A 348 17.82 2.39 4.74
CA ARG A 348 16.78 1.89 3.84
C ARG A 348 17.20 0.60 3.13
N GLU A 349 18.42 0.56 2.61
CA GLU A 349 18.97 -0.60 1.92
C GLU A 349 19.30 -1.77 2.85
N ALA A 350 19.54 -1.52 4.15
CA ALA A 350 19.74 -2.57 5.14
C ALA A 350 18.44 -3.30 5.52
N HIS A 351 17.27 -2.67 5.32
CA HIS A 351 15.97 -3.17 5.79
C HIS A 351 14.84 -3.05 4.73
N PRO A 352 15.09 -3.42 3.46
CA PRO A 352 14.15 -3.14 2.37
C PRO A 352 12.77 -3.76 2.59
N GLU A 353 12.70 -4.91 3.27
CA GLU A 353 11.46 -5.63 3.55
C GLU A 353 10.56 -4.84 4.50
N MET A 354 11.15 -4.27 5.55
CA MET A 354 10.41 -3.52 6.56
C MET A 354 10.03 -2.12 6.05
N HIS A 355 10.84 -1.53 5.16
CA HIS A 355 10.46 -0.31 4.45
C HIS A 355 9.31 -0.55 3.47
N ALA A 356 9.31 -1.68 2.75
CA ALA A 356 8.17 -2.07 1.90
C ALA A 356 6.90 -2.29 2.74
N LEU A 357 7.03 -2.87 3.94
CA LEU A 357 5.90 -3.01 4.88
C LEU A 357 5.37 -1.64 5.33
N ILE A 358 6.24 -0.71 5.75
CA ILE A 358 5.85 0.65 6.14
C ILE A 358 5.12 1.36 5.00
N GLN A 359 5.68 1.33 3.79
CA GLN A 359 5.08 1.96 2.61
C GLN A 359 3.71 1.35 2.31
N SER A 360 3.58 0.02 2.37
CA SER A 360 2.32 -0.67 2.16
C SER A 360 1.27 -0.30 3.22
N MET A 361 1.66 -0.18 4.49
CA MET A 361 0.74 0.23 5.56
C MET A 361 0.26 1.68 5.40
N ALA A 362 1.10 2.56 4.85
CA ALA A 362 0.74 3.95 4.58
C ALA A 362 -0.20 4.10 3.37
N VAL A 363 0.01 3.32 2.31
CA VAL A 363 -0.75 3.43 1.04
C VAL A 363 -2.02 2.57 1.05
N HIS A 364 -1.97 1.37 1.62
CA HIS A 364 -3.07 0.39 1.59
C HIS A 364 -3.83 0.36 2.93
N SER A 365 -4.18 1.54 3.46
CA SER A 365 -4.89 1.67 4.74
C SER A 365 -6.38 1.32 4.66
N GLU A 366 -6.98 1.50 3.48
CA GLU A 366 -8.40 1.26 3.22
C GLU A 366 -8.63 0.00 2.36
N PRO A 367 -9.79 -0.68 2.49
CA PRO A 367 -10.18 -1.74 1.57
C PRO A 367 -10.36 -1.24 0.12
N PRO A 368 -10.16 -2.10 -0.89
CA PRO A 368 -10.40 -1.76 -2.29
C PRO A 368 -11.85 -1.35 -2.55
N SER A 369 -12.05 -0.31 -3.37
CA SER A 369 -13.38 0.16 -3.77
C SER A 369 -13.91 -0.52 -5.03
N THR A 370 -13.03 -1.13 -5.84
CA THR A 370 -13.36 -1.83 -7.09
C THR A 370 -12.71 -3.21 -7.11
N PHE A 371 -13.24 -4.12 -7.94
CA PHE A 371 -12.72 -5.48 -8.04
C PHE A 371 -11.39 -5.56 -8.81
N ASP A 372 -11.19 -4.68 -9.78
CA ASP A 372 -10.05 -4.70 -10.72
C ASP A 372 -8.97 -3.67 -10.42
N GLY A 373 -9.16 -2.80 -9.42
CA GLY A 373 -8.20 -1.76 -9.05
C GLY A 373 -8.40 -0.42 -9.77
N GLN A 374 -9.38 -0.34 -10.69
CA GLN A 374 -9.69 0.92 -11.35
C GLN A 374 -10.19 1.96 -10.35
N ALA A 375 -9.99 3.24 -10.68
CA ALA A 375 -10.56 4.32 -9.89
C ALA A 375 -12.10 4.18 -9.85
N PRO A 376 -12.73 4.27 -8.67
CA PRO A 376 -14.17 4.04 -8.53
C PRO A 376 -15.00 5.00 -9.40
N GLU A 377 -14.50 6.21 -9.62
CA GLU A 377 -15.15 7.21 -10.48
C GLU A 377 -15.26 6.71 -11.93
N PHE A 378 -14.25 6.01 -12.45
CA PHE A 378 -14.33 5.45 -13.81
C PHE A 378 -15.24 4.22 -13.91
N VAL A 379 -15.52 3.54 -12.80
CA VAL A 379 -16.34 2.33 -12.79
C VAL A 379 -17.82 2.66 -12.54
N TYR A 380 -18.09 3.62 -11.66
CA TYR A 380 -19.44 3.88 -11.15
C TYR A 380 -20.07 5.17 -11.70
N GLU A 381 -19.29 6.13 -12.20
CA GLU A 381 -19.85 7.28 -12.89
C GLU A 381 -20.27 6.93 -14.31
N LYS A 382 -21.31 7.61 -14.81
CA LYS A 382 -21.70 7.55 -16.22
C LYS A 382 -21.14 8.76 -16.95
N PRO A 383 -19.98 8.65 -17.59
CA PRO A 383 -19.37 9.80 -18.22
C PRO A 383 -20.18 10.20 -19.47
N LYS A 384 -20.33 11.50 -19.71
CA LYS A 384 -21.00 12.04 -20.91
C LYS A 384 -20.21 11.71 -22.18
N PHE A 385 -18.89 11.60 -22.06
CA PHE A 385 -17.95 11.31 -23.14
C PHE A 385 -17.03 10.15 -22.73
N PRO A 386 -16.54 9.34 -23.68
CA PRO A 386 -15.61 8.27 -23.35
C PRO A 386 -14.28 8.83 -22.85
N ARG A 387 -13.74 8.23 -21.78
CA ARG A 387 -12.39 8.52 -21.28
C ARG A 387 -11.36 8.35 -22.39
N TRP A 388 -10.40 9.26 -22.47
CA TRP A 388 -9.26 9.14 -23.39
C TRP A 388 -8.27 8.09 -22.88
N LEU A 389 -8.01 7.10 -23.72
CA LEU A 389 -7.08 6.01 -23.50
C LEU A 389 -6.13 5.96 -24.70
N ILE A 390 -4.83 6.04 -24.45
CA ILE A 390 -3.83 5.98 -25.51
C ILE A 390 -3.96 4.64 -26.26
N GLY A 391 -3.97 4.74 -27.58
CA GLY A 391 -4.17 3.65 -28.54
C GLY A 391 -5.62 3.41 -28.98
N ASN A 392 -6.60 4.11 -28.39
CA ASN A 392 -7.99 4.01 -28.83
C ASN A 392 -8.32 5.03 -29.93
N GLU A 393 -9.35 4.72 -30.72
CA GLU A 393 -9.92 5.61 -31.74
C GLU A 393 -11.03 6.48 -31.16
N TYR A 394 -11.07 7.75 -31.57
CA TYR A 394 -12.10 8.71 -31.16
C TYR A 394 -12.54 9.54 -32.36
N VAL A 395 -13.80 9.99 -32.32
CA VAL A 395 -14.30 11.03 -33.22
C VAL A 395 -13.86 12.38 -32.66
N VAL A 396 -13.03 13.11 -33.41
CA VAL A 396 -12.44 14.40 -33.00
C VAL A 396 -12.44 15.41 -34.14
N PRO A 397 -12.40 16.73 -33.87
CA PRO A 397 -12.21 17.73 -34.90
C PRO A 397 -10.81 17.60 -35.51
N GLY A 398 -10.74 17.30 -36.81
CA GLY A 398 -9.50 17.24 -37.57
C GLY A 398 -8.94 18.63 -37.90
N PRO A 399 -7.81 18.72 -38.61
CA PRO A 399 -7.16 20.00 -38.95
C PRO A 399 -8.04 21.01 -39.71
N ASN A 400 -9.03 20.51 -40.46
CA ASN A 400 -10.00 21.34 -41.20
C ASN A 400 -11.32 21.53 -40.44
N ASN A 401 -11.34 21.23 -39.14
CA ASN A 401 -12.51 21.26 -38.27
C ASN A 401 -13.65 20.28 -38.65
N ALA A 402 -13.38 19.35 -39.57
CA ALA A 402 -14.27 18.24 -39.88
C ALA A 402 -14.08 17.10 -38.87
N GLU A 403 -15.16 16.41 -38.49
CA GLU A 403 -15.06 15.23 -37.62
C GLU A 403 -14.33 14.09 -38.34
N VAL A 404 -13.31 13.55 -37.69
CA VAL A 404 -12.52 12.41 -38.17
C VAL A 404 -12.39 11.36 -37.08
N VAL A 405 -12.29 10.10 -37.48
CA VAL A 405 -11.90 9.01 -36.57
C VAL A 405 -10.38 8.94 -36.55
N ALA A 406 -9.76 9.21 -35.41
CA ALA A 406 -8.31 9.24 -35.26
C ALA A 406 -7.86 8.52 -33.98
N VAL A 407 -6.65 7.95 -34.00
CA VAL A 407 -6.07 7.20 -32.87
C VAL A 407 -5.38 8.17 -31.91
N LEU A 408 -5.69 8.12 -30.62
CA LEU A 408 -4.95 8.87 -29.61
C LEU A 408 -3.57 8.25 -29.38
N THR A 409 -2.51 8.98 -29.68
CA THR A 409 -1.11 8.48 -29.59
C THR A 409 -0.37 8.94 -28.34
N SER A 410 -0.72 10.12 -27.82
CA SER A 410 -0.18 10.69 -26.59
C SER A 410 -1.19 11.66 -25.99
N ALA A 411 -1.15 11.85 -24.68
CA ALA A 411 -1.99 12.83 -24.00
C ALA A 411 -1.33 13.36 -22.72
N CYS A 412 -1.72 14.56 -22.33
CA CYS A 412 -1.39 15.16 -21.03
C CYS A 412 -2.63 15.87 -20.46
N ALA A 413 -2.68 15.98 -19.13
CA ALA A 413 -3.74 16.70 -18.43
C ALA A 413 -3.18 17.92 -17.68
N MET A 414 -3.98 18.98 -17.64
CA MET A 414 -3.73 20.26 -16.97
C MET A 414 -4.88 20.46 -15.97
N PRO A 415 -4.81 19.85 -14.78
CA PRO A 415 -5.92 19.83 -13.83
C PRO A 415 -6.28 21.22 -13.28
N ASP A 416 -5.30 22.12 -13.18
CA ASP A 416 -5.44 23.54 -12.85
C ASP A 416 -6.32 24.29 -13.86
N GLN A 417 -6.17 23.96 -15.14
CA GLN A 417 -6.96 24.53 -16.24
C GLN A 417 -8.23 23.73 -16.54
N ARG A 418 -8.44 22.58 -15.87
CA ARG A 418 -9.51 21.61 -16.17
C ARG A 418 -9.56 21.20 -17.64
N LYS A 419 -8.38 20.98 -18.24
CA LYS A 419 -8.22 20.65 -19.66
C LYS A 419 -7.28 19.47 -19.86
N MET A 420 -7.48 18.75 -20.95
CA MET A 420 -6.55 17.73 -21.43
C MET A 420 -6.26 17.96 -22.91
N MET A 421 -5.03 17.66 -23.30
CA MET A 421 -4.55 17.80 -24.67
C MET A 421 -4.07 16.44 -25.16
N GLY A 422 -4.52 16.06 -26.36
CA GLY A 422 -4.23 14.77 -26.97
C GLY A 422 -3.62 14.97 -28.35
N ILE A 423 -2.65 14.12 -28.69
CA ILE A 423 -2.07 14.04 -30.03
C ILE A 423 -2.72 12.85 -30.76
N PHE A 424 -3.46 13.16 -31.81
CA PHE A 424 -4.21 12.19 -32.61
C PHE A 424 -3.51 11.90 -33.93
N ALA A 425 -3.48 10.64 -34.33
CA ALA A 425 -2.94 10.19 -35.60
C ALA A 425 -4.04 9.78 -36.58
N LEU A 426 -3.98 10.31 -37.80
CA LEU A 426 -4.83 9.97 -38.94
C LEU A 426 -3.98 9.85 -40.19
N ASN A 427 -3.96 8.66 -40.81
CA ASN A 427 -3.20 8.41 -42.05
C ASN A 427 -1.72 8.86 -41.99
N GLY A 428 -1.08 8.73 -40.81
CA GLY A 428 0.31 9.15 -40.56
C GLY A 428 0.49 10.63 -40.19
N PHE A 429 -0.55 11.45 -40.30
CA PHE A 429 -0.54 12.85 -39.83
C PHE A 429 -0.91 12.92 -38.35
N HIS A 430 -0.22 13.79 -37.61
CA HIS A 430 -0.49 14.02 -36.20
C HIS A 430 -1.05 15.43 -36.00
N PHE A 431 -2.06 15.57 -35.15
CA PHE A 431 -2.65 16.86 -34.80
C PHE A 431 -3.10 16.87 -33.34
N SER A 432 -3.12 18.05 -32.72
CA SER A 432 -3.52 18.23 -31.32
C SER A 432 -5.00 18.54 -31.20
N VAL A 433 -5.65 17.94 -30.21
CA VAL A 433 -7.03 18.23 -29.84
C VAL A 433 -7.08 18.53 -28.34
N GLU A 434 -7.83 19.57 -27.97
CA GLU A 434 -8.11 19.91 -26.58
C GLU A 434 -9.51 19.38 -26.20
N ALA A 435 -9.64 18.87 -24.99
CA ALA A 435 -10.92 18.52 -24.39
C ALA A 435 -11.03 19.04 -22.95
N PRO A 436 -12.24 19.39 -22.48
CA PRO A 436 -12.45 19.72 -21.08
C PRO A 436 -12.33 18.47 -20.20
N MET A 437 -11.84 18.64 -18.98
CA MET A 437 -11.88 17.60 -17.94
C MET A 437 -13.13 17.77 -17.07
N THR A 438 -13.75 16.66 -16.73
CA THR A 438 -14.78 16.59 -15.69
C THR A 438 -14.18 16.70 -14.28
N GLU A 439 -15.02 16.98 -13.27
CA GLU A 439 -14.56 17.08 -11.88
C GLU A 439 -13.97 15.77 -11.34
N TYR A 440 -14.56 14.62 -11.72
CA TYR A 440 -14.02 13.34 -11.32
C TYR A 440 -12.75 13.00 -12.09
N GLU A 441 -12.59 13.39 -13.37
CA GLU A 441 -11.33 13.23 -14.10
C GLU A 441 -10.19 14.02 -13.45
N VAL A 442 -10.44 15.27 -13.01
CA VAL A 442 -9.46 16.04 -12.24
C VAL A 442 -9.10 15.30 -10.95
N THR A 443 -10.10 14.80 -10.22
CA THR A 443 -9.90 14.06 -8.96
C THR A 443 -9.10 12.76 -9.17
N VAL A 444 -9.36 12.03 -10.25
CA VAL A 444 -8.61 10.80 -10.58
C VAL A 444 -7.20 11.14 -11.04
N TYR A 445 -7.01 12.12 -11.91
CA TYR A 445 -5.68 12.51 -12.39
C TYR A 445 -4.77 12.94 -11.24
N LEU A 446 -5.27 13.75 -10.30
CA LEU A 446 -4.48 14.19 -9.14
C LEU A 446 -4.05 13.03 -8.22
N ARG A 447 -4.83 11.94 -8.15
CA ARG A 447 -4.48 10.75 -7.37
C ARG A 447 -3.60 9.76 -8.15
N LYS A 448 -3.80 9.66 -9.46
CA LYS A 448 -3.20 8.62 -10.32
C LYS A 448 -2.76 9.19 -11.68
N PRO A 449 -1.83 10.15 -11.72
CA PRO A 449 -1.48 10.84 -12.97
C PRO A 449 -0.78 9.91 -13.97
N GLU A 450 0.02 8.96 -13.49
CA GLU A 450 0.84 8.05 -14.31
C GLU A 450 0.03 7.06 -15.14
N THR A 451 -1.18 6.68 -14.71
CA THR A 451 -2.02 5.66 -15.36
C THR A 451 -3.30 6.24 -15.96
N PHE A 452 -3.50 7.56 -15.85
CA PHE A 452 -4.75 8.24 -16.21
C PHE A 452 -5.18 8.03 -17.66
N PHE A 453 -4.25 7.92 -18.61
CA PHE A 453 -4.57 7.68 -20.03
C PHE A 453 -4.46 6.19 -20.44
N GLY A 454 -4.55 5.27 -19.48
CA GLY A 454 -4.65 3.83 -19.75
C GLY A 454 -3.34 3.15 -20.15
N VAL A 455 -2.22 3.85 -20.01
CA VAL A 455 -0.85 3.33 -20.14
C VAL A 455 -0.01 4.04 -19.09
N VAL A 456 1.12 3.42 -18.68
CA VAL A 456 2.07 4.10 -17.80
C VAL A 456 2.74 5.23 -18.58
N GLN A 457 2.68 6.43 -18.01
CA GLN A 457 3.38 7.63 -18.45
C GLN A 457 4.26 8.16 -17.33
N GLU A 458 5.43 8.66 -17.71
CA GLU A 458 6.24 9.48 -16.83
C GLU A 458 5.56 10.84 -16.72
N VAL A 459 5.20 11.22 -15.50
CA VAL A 459 4.62 12.52 -15.17
C VAL A 459 5.56 13.21 -14.20
N THR A 460 5.89 14.46 -14.51
CA THR A 460 6.73 15.29 -13.65
C THR A 460 5.97 15.54 -12.34
N GLN A 461 6.46 14.96 -11.25
CA GLN A 461 5.93 15.24 -9.92
C GLN A 461 6.64 16.47 -9.34
N GLN A 462 5.91 17.33 -8.64
CA GLN A 462 6.53 18.36 -7.82
C GLN A 462 7.24 17.70 -6.65
N VAL A 463 8.56 17.84 -6.62
CA VAL A 463 9.38 17.41 -5.49
C VAL A 463 9.34 18.48 -4.41
N LYS A 464 9.08 18.09 -3.16
CA LYS A 464 8.74 19.03 -2.07
C LYS A 464 9.91 19.37 -1.15
N SER A 465 11.03 18.66 -1.28
CA SER A 465 12.22 18.87 -0.44
C SER A 465 13.52 18.50 -1.14
N ALA A 466 14.64 19.03 -0.62
CA ALA A 466 15.98 18.64 -1.06
C ALA A 466 16.25 17.13 -0.91
N ALA A 467 15.70 16.51 0.14
CA ALA A 467 15.87 15.08 0.39
C ALA A 467 15.11 14.23 -0.65
N GLU A 468 13.89 14.62 -1.01
CA GLU A 468 13.15 13.97 -2.09
C GLU A 468 13.84 14.17 -3.45
N LEU A 469 14.43 15.35 -3.71
CA LEU A 469 15.21 15.60 -4.93
C LEU A 469 16.46 14.73 -4.98
N ALA A 470 17.18 14.63 -3.86
CA ALA A 470 18.35 13.76 -3.75
C ALA A 470 17.97 12.29 -3.97
N ASP A 471 16.84 11.83 -3.42
CA ASP A 471 16.36 10.46 -3.62
C ASP A 471 15.96 10.20 -5.09
N PHE A 472 15.30 11.17 -5.74
CA PHE A 472 15.02 11.12 -7.17
C PHE A 472 16.31 10.99 -7.98
N PHE A 473 17.29 11.87 -7.75
CA PHE A 473 18.57 11.79 -8.46
C PHE A 473 19.28 10.46 -8.19
N TYR A 474 19.30 9.99 -6.95
CA TYR A 474 19.93 8.70 -6.62
C TYR A 474 19.22 7.55 -7.35
N SER A 475 17.89 7.56 -7.45
CA SER A 475 17.15 6.52 -8.18
C SER A 475 17.53 6.41 -9.67
N VAL A 476 17.93 7.53 -10.28
CA VAL A 476 18.32 7.63 -11.69
C VAL A 476 19.81 7.37 -11.90
N TYR A 477 20.65 7.93 -11.03
CA TYR A 477 22.11 8.02 -11.23
C TYR A 477 22.94 7.09 -10.34
N LYS A 478 22.33 6.30 -9.44
CA LYS A 478 23.06 5.40 -8.52
C LYS A 478 24.07 4.47 -9.18
N ASP A 479 23.82 4.06 -10.43
CA ASP A 479 24.67 3.13 -11.17
C ASP A 479 25.66 3.83 -12.13
N THR A 480 25.74 5.17 -12.07
CA THR A 480 26.67 5.96 -12.90
C THR A 480 28.12 5.62 -12.55
N PRO A 481 29.01 5.39 -13.55
CA PRO A 481 30.42 5.12 -13.29
C PRO A 481 31.08 6.22 -12.47
N ARG A 482 31.94 5.80 -11.54
CA ARG A 482 32.64 6.68 -10.60
C ARG A 482 33.40 7.82 -11.27
N GLU A 483 34.16 7.52 -12.32
CA GLU A 483 34.95 8.51 -13.05
C GLU A 483 34.07 9.56 -13.73
N THR A 484 32.88 9.17 -14.19
CA THR A 484 31.88 10.10 -14.74
C THR A 484 31.34 11.03 -13.66
N LEU A 485 31.04 10.50 -12.47
CA LEU A 485 30.58 11.32 -11.33
C LEU A 485 31.66 12.31 -10.88
N LEU A 486 32.93 11.90 -10.85
CA LEU A 486 34.06 12.79 -10.52
C LEU A 486 34.23 13.90 -11.57
N ASP A 487 34.12 13.59 -12.86
CA ASP A 487 34.20 14.62 -13.92
C ASP A 487 33.03 15.62 -13.84
N TRP A 488 31.81 15.15 -13.57
CA TRP A 488 30.65 16.03 -13.39
C TRP A 488 30.81 16.99 -12.19
N MET A 489 31.56 16.59 -11.17
CA MET A 489 31.76 17.36 -9.95
C MET A 489 33.16 17.97 -9.84
N LYS A 490 33.94 18.01 -10.93
CA LYS A 490 35.35 18.44 -10.91
C LYS A 490 35.60 19.86 -10.39
N ASP A 491 34.61 20.74 -10.56
CA ASP A 491 34.68 22.14 -10.11
C ASP A 491 34.04 22.34 -8.71
N HIS A 492 33.56 21.26 -8.08
CA HIS A 492 32.94 21.34 -6.77
C HIS A 492 34.00 21.59 -5.67
N PRO A 493 33.81 22.55 -4.74
CA PRO A 493 34.83 22.94 -3.76
C PRO A 493 35.32 21.80 -2.84
N LEU A 494 34.50 20.77 -2.66
CA LEU A 494 34.78 19.61 -1.81
C LEU A 494 35.23 18.36 -2.59
N ILE A 495 35.48 18.46 -3.90
CA ILE A 495 35.77 17.29 -4.75
C ILE A 495 36.97 16.48 -4.27
N ASP A 496 38.03 17.16 -3.81
CA ASP A 496 39.24 16.50 -3.32
C ASP A 496 39.01 15.67 -2.05
N GLN A 497 37.98 16.02 -1.25
CA GLN A 497 37.63 15.28 -0.02
C GLN A 497 36.86 13.98 -0.30
N VAL A 498 36.27 13.85 -1.49
CA VAL A 498 35.46 12.69 -1.89
C VAL A 498 36.13 11.85 -2.98
N ARG A 499 37.38 12.20 -3.35
CA ARG A 499 38.18 11.49 -4.36
C ARG A 499 38.47 10.04 -4.05
N ASP A 500 38.37 9.61 -2.80
CA ASP A 500 38.60 8.23 -2.37
C ASP A 500 37.29 7.48 -2.08
N PHE A 501 36.14 8.13 -2.29
CA PHE A 501 34.85 7.47 -2.07
C PHE A 501 34.68 6.28 -3.02
N SER A 502 34.01 5.25 -2.52
CA SER A 502 33.50 4.17 -3.36
C SER A 502 32.54 4.73 -4.41
N GLN A 503 32.29 4.00 -5.51
CA GLN A 503 31.32 4.45 -6.52
C GLN A 503 29.95 4.77 -5.89
N LYS A 504 29.49 3.92 -4.97
CA LYS A 504 28.23 4.10 -4.27
C LYS A 504 28.23 5.33 -3.37
N ASP A 505 29.25 5.49 -2.53
CA ASP A 505 29.34 6.64 -1.62
C ASP A 505 29.43 7.95 -2.40
N LEU A 506 30.14 7.95 -3.53
CA LEU A 506 30.21 9.09 -4.43
C LEU A 506 28.84 9.39 -5.05
N ALA A 507 28.13 8.38 -5.58
CA ALA A 507 26.80 8.57 -6.14
C ALA A 507 25.82 9.19 -5.11
N ILE A 508 25.79 8.67 -3.88
CA ILE A 508 24.96 9.23 -2.80
C ILE A 508 25.31 10.69 -2.54
N TRP A 509 26.61 10.99 -2.39
CA TRP A 509 27.08 12.34 -2.11
C TRP A 509 26.74 13.33 -3.25
N VAL A 510 26.97 12.93 -4.51
CA VAL A 510 26.64 13.76 -5.68
C VAL A 510 25.15 14.07 -5.72
N CYS A 511 24.29 13.07 -5.55
CA CYS A 511 22.84 13.25 -5.56
C CYS A 511 22.35 14.12 -4.39
N GLU A 512 22.97 14.01 -3.21
CA GLU A 512 22.70 14.91 -2.08
C GLU A 512 23.05 16.36 -2.42
N GLN A 513 24.23 16.61 -3.01
CA GLN A 513 24.64 17.96 -3.41
C GLN A 513 23.69 18.56 -4.46
N TRP A 514 23.26 17.77 -5.45
CA TRP A 514 22.28 18.22 -6.44
C TRP A 514 20.92 18.55 -5.82
N GLY A 515 20.43 17.72 -4.90
CA GLY A 515 19.19 17.97 -4.18
C GLY A 515 19.24 19.26 -3.35
N LEU A 516 20.35 19.49 -2.65
CA LEU A 516 20.57 20.71 -1.87
C LEU A 516 20.67 21.96 -2.77
N GLY A 517 21.42 21.88 -3.87
CA GLY A 517 21.58 22.98 -4.81
C GLY A 517 20.27 23.40 -5.47
N ALA A 518 19.50 22.45 -5.99
CA ALA A 518 18.22 22.72 -6.65
C ALA A 518 17.18 23.34 -5.71
N ASN A 519 17.13 22.91 -4.44
CA ASN A 519 16.21 23.47 -3.44
C ASN A 519 16.57 24.91 -3.02
N GLN A 520 17.85 25.30 -3.09
CA GLN A 520 18.25 26.68 -2.81
C GLN A 520 17.85 27.65 -3.93
N HIS A 521 17.77 27.18 -5.17
CA HIS A 521 17.27 27.98 -6.29
C HIS A 521 15.75 28.18 -6.22
N GLN A 522 14.98 27.15 -5.85
CA GLN A 522 13.52 27.26 -5.68
C GLN A 522 13.06 28.23 -4.58
N LYS A 523 13.91 28.58 -3.61
CA LYS A 523 13.59 29.57 -2.57
C LYS A 523 13.94 31.01 -2.95
N ARG A 524 14.60 31.21 -4.09
CA ARG A 524 15.05 32.53 -4.58
C ARG A 524 14.16 33.08 -5.70
N ASP A 525 13.34 32.22 -6.30
CA ASP A 525 12.24 32.56 -7.19
C ASP A 525 10.91 32.57 -6.41
#